data_AF-A0A973HMP7-F1
#
_entry.id   AF-A0A973HMP7-F1
#
_cell.length_a   1.000
_cell.length_b   1.000
_cell.length_c   1.000
_cell.angle_alpha   90.00
_cell.angle_beta   90.00
_cell.angle_gamma   90.00
#
_symmetry.space_group_name_H-M   'P 1'
#
loop_
_entity.id
_entity.type
_entity.pdbx_description
1 polymer ?
#
loop_
_entity_poly.entity_id
_entity_poly.type
_entity_poly.pdbx_seq_one_letter_code
_entity_poly.pdbx_strand_id
1 'polypeptide(L)'
;MEATLKKSGEDADSPVVFSMLEVSRTDPAEQFFVNMLVRSEPDLSEYAGEPMAFLMFGRGRLLHSLVGRGINKDNVGKACRLMLQPCTCEIKSQNPGIDTLMAVDWSSATPATTQAEFPIPSITIVTEPKPVVQAQTIITVLPQEENVMIRNIVLVFIAVFGLVSLGTLAFLRRR
;
A
#
# COMPACT_ATOMS: atom_id res chain seq x y z
N MET A 1 -41.74 17.88 -10.30
CA MET A 1 -41.81 16.40 -10.21
C MET A 1 -40.63 15.98 -9.37
N GLU A 2 -40.86 15.83 -8.07
CA GLU A 2 -39.83 15.57 -7.07
C GLU A 2 -39.30 14.15 -7.26
N ALA A 3 -37.99 14.02 -7.47
CA ALA A 3 -37.31 12.73 -7.46
C ALA A 3 -37.18 12.27 -6.01
N THR A 4 -38.01 11.31 -5.61
CA THR A 4 -37.91 10.62 -4.34
C THR A 4 -36.59 9.86 -4.26
N LEU A 5 -35.65 10.36 -3.47
CA LEU A 5 -34.44 9.62 -3.09
C LEU A 5 -34.83 8.39 -2.27
N LYS A 6 -34.70 7.22 -2.91
CA LYS A 6 -34.89 5.92 -2.29
C LYS A 6 -33.77 5.71 -1.26
N LYS A 7 -34.18 5.54 0.00
CA LYS A 7 -33.32 5.22 1.14
C LYS A 7 -32.59 3.89 0.85
N SER A 8 -31.30 3.93 0.53
CA SER A 8 -30.48 2.72 0.35
C SER A 8 -30.00 2.23 1.72
N GLY A 9 -30.91 1.62 2.47
CA GLY A 9 -30.57 0.70 3.55
C GLY A 9 -31.23 -0.62 3.17
N GLU A 10 -30.45 -1.70 3.23
CA GLU A 10 -30.70 -3.04 2.69
C GLU A 10 -30.43 -3.18 1.17
N ASP A 11 -29.65 -4.22 0.83
CA ASP A 11 -29.14 -4.63 -0.50
C ASP A 11 -27.75 -4.07 -0.93
N ALA A 12 -26.72 -4.19 -0.09
CA ALA A 12 -25.34 -3.91 -0.49
C ALA A 12 -24.67 -5.13 -1.18
N ASP A 13 -25.22 -5.60 -2.30
CA ASP A 13 -24.59 -6.62 -3.17
C ASP A 13 -24.32 -6.07 -4.60
N SER A 14 -24.21 -4.74 -4.74
CA SER A 14 -23.71 -4.18 -5.99
C SER A 14 -22.19 -4.39 -6.08
N PRO A 15 -21.69 -5.01 -7.17
CA PRO A 15 -20.26 -5.18 -7.34
C PRO A 15 -19.59 -3.81 -7.42
N VAL A 16 -18.47 -3.64 -6.71
CA VAL A 16 -17.64 -2.44 -6.81
C VAL A 16 -17.04 -2.38 -8.20
N VAL A 17 -17.31 -1.28 -8.92
CA VAL A 17 -16.76 -1.02 -10.25
C VAL A 17 -15.78 0.14 -10.15
N PHE A 18 -14.59 -0.02 -10.75
CA PHE A 18 -13.61 1.05 -10.90
C PHE A 18 -13.67 1.62 -12.31
N SER A 19 -13.67 2.94 -12.42
CA SER A 19 -13.52 3.62 -13.71
C SER A 19 -12.06 3.53 -14.16
N MET A 20 -11.85 3.34 -15.47
CA MET A 20 -10.55 3.39 -16.10
C MET A 20 -10.51 4.58 -17.05
N LEU A 21 -9.48 5.42 -16.91
CA LEU A 21 -9.23 6.55 -17.79
C LEU A 21 -7.86 6.36 -18.42
N GLU A 22 -7.82 6.48 -19.74
CA GLU A 22 -6.56 6.49 -20.49
C GLU A 22 -6.01 7.91 -20.54
N VAL A 23 -4.72 8.05 -20.25
CA VAL A 23 -4.02 9.34 -20.25
C VAL A 23 -2.95 9.30 -21.34
N SER A 24 -3.04 10.23 -22.28
CA SER A 24 -2.06 10.33 -23.37
C SER A 24 -0.75 10.91 -22.86
N ARG A 25 0.35 10.17 -23.04
CA ARG A 25 1.70 10.64 -22.69
C ARG A 25 2.22 11.73 -23.62
N THR A 26 1.66 11.85 -24.81
CA THR A 26 2.14 12.76 -25.86
C THR A 26 1.26 13.98 -26.03
N ASP A 27 0.09 14.02 -25.37
CA ASP A 27 -0.77 15.20 -25.42
C ASP A 27 -0.11 16.35 -24.63
N PRO A 28 0.15 17.51 -25.25
CA PRO A 28 0.67 18.69 -24.56
C PRO A 28 -0.18 19.16 -23.37
N ALA A 29 -1.51 18.99 -23.44
CA ALA A 29 -2.42 19.40 -22.37
C ALA A 29 -2.30 18.51 -21.12
N GLU A 30 -1.93 17.23 -21.30
CA GLU A 30 -1.82 16.24 -20.23
C GLU A 30 -0.43 16.26 -19.55
N GLN A 31 0.55 16.97 -20.09
CA GLN A 31 1.96 16.88 -19.64
C GLN A 31 2.15 17.17 -18.16
N PHE A 32 1.40 18.12 -17.61
CA PHE A 32 1.48 18.40 -16.17
C PHE A 32 0.99 17.21 -15.34
N PHE A 33 -0.14 16.61 -15.73
CA PHE A 33 -0.69 15.45 -15.05
C PHE A 33 0.21 14.22 -15.20
N VAL A 34 0.67 13.93 -16.42
CA VAL A 34 1.64 12.85 -16.70
C VAL A 34 2.90 12.99 -15.85
N ASN A 35 3.45 14.19 -15.73
CA ASN A 35 4.63 14.44 -14.90
C ASN A 35 4.37 14.21 -13.41
N MET A 36 3.18 14.54 -12.90
CA MET A 36 2.80 14.21 -11.52
C MET A 36 2.71 12.69 -11.32
N LEU A 37 2.17 11.95 -12.29
CA LEU A 37 2.06 10.50 -12.23
C LEU A 37 3.45 9.83 -12.28
N VAL A 38 4.29 10.17 -13.25
CA VAL A 38 5.60 9.52 -13.46
C VAL A 38 6.63 9.91 -12.37
N ARG A 39 6.37 10.97 -11.61
CA ARG A 39 7.19 11.40 -10.47
C ARG A 39 6.56 11.10 -9.12
N SER A 40 5.46 10.34 -9.09
CA SER A 40 4.79 9.96 -7.83
C SER A 40 5.68 9.07 -6.95
N GLU A 41 6.54 8.28 -7.59
CA GLU A 41 7.50 7.37 -6.98
C GLU A 41 8.88 7.61 -7.61
N PRO A 42 9.97 7.46 -6.85
CA PRO A 42 11.31 7.91 -7.26
C PRO A 42 11.87 7.18 -8.48
N ASP A 43 11.48 5.93 -8.72
CA ASP A 43 12.00 5.04 -9.75
C ASP A 43 11.14 4.96 -11.02
N LEU A 44 9.92 5.49 -11.02
CA LEU A 44 8.99 5.35 -12.16
C LEU A 44 9.52 5.94 -13.47
N SER A 45 10.35 6.98 -13.38
CA SER A 45 10.96 7.59 -14.57
C SER A 45 11.86 6.63 -15.36
N GLU A 46 12.43 5.62 -14.70
CA GLU A 46 13.25 4.58 -15.34
C GLU A 46 12.42 3.66 -16.24
N TYR A 47 11.10 3.61 -16.01
CA TYR A 47 10.16 2.77 -16.74
C TYR A 47 9.32 3.55 -17.76
N ALA A 48 9.78 4.73 -18.21
CA ALA A 48 9.04 5.57 -19.14
C ALA A 48 8.65 4.91 -20.48
N GLY A 49 9.21 3.74 -20.83
CA GLY A 49 8.80 2.93 -21.99
C GLY A 49 7.71 1.89 -21.70
N GLU A 50 7.43 1.59 -20.43
CA GLU A 50 6.49 0.56 -20.02
C GLU A 50 5.07 1.14 -19.82
N PRO A 51 4.01 0.32 -20.02
CA PRO A 51 2.67 0.68 -19.60
C PRO A 51 2.64 0.86 -18.08
N MET A 52 1.87 1.85 -17.62
CA MET A 52 1.70 2.15 -16.20
C MET A 52 0.21 2.28 -15.88
N ALA A 53 -0.21 1.73 -14.75
CA ALA A 53 -1.54 1.90 -14.20
C ALA A 53 -1.44 2.53 -12.81
N PHE A 54 -2.19 3.62 -12.62
CA PHE A 54 -2.22 4.41 -11.40
C PHE A 54 -3.62 4.31 -10.79
N LEU A 55 -3.72 3.73 -9.59
CA LEU A 55 -5.00 3.66 -8.90
C LEU A 55 -5.22 4.97 -8.13
N MET A 56 -6.15 5.78 -8.63
CA MET A 56 -6.55 7.05 -8.02
C MET A 56 -7.89 6.91 -7.28
N PHE A 57 -8.00 7.52 -6.11
CA PHE A 57 -9.23 7.49 -5.30
C PHE A 57 -9.41 8.75 -4.47
N GLY A 58 -10.63 8.94 -3.96
CA GLY A 58 -10.99 10.11 -3.16
C GLY A 58 -10.81 11.40 -3.95
N ARG A 59 -10.09 12.37 -3.36
CA ARG A 59 -9.84 13.70 -3.94
C ARG A 59 -8.48 13.78 -4.62
N GLY A 60 -8.14 12.77 -5.43
CA GLY A 60 -6.87 12.72 -6.15
C GLY A 60 -5.73 12.03 -5.42
N ARG A 61 -6.01 11.09 -4.52
CA ARG A 61 -4.96 10.29 -3.87
C ARG A 61 -4.58 9.11 -4.76
N LEU A 62 -3.30 8.99 -5.06
CA LEU A 62 -2.71 7.88 -5.80
C LEU A 62 -2.17 6.83 -4.83
N LEU A 63 -2.54 5.58 -5.04
CA LEU A 63 -1.82 4.45 -4.45
C LEU A 63 -0.47 4.24 -5.17
N HIS A 64 0.28 3.18 -4.79
CA HIS A 64 1.42 2.69 -5.56
C HIS A 64 1.03 2.29 -6.99
N SER A 65 1.96 2.51 -7.90
CA SER A 65 1.78 2.33 -9.34
C SER A 65 2.08 0.89 -9.75
N LEU A 66 1.39 0.40 -10.79
CA LEU A 66 1.68 -0.88 -11.42
C LEU A 66 2.33 -0.64 -12.78
N VAL A 67 3.44 -1.31 -13.06
CA VAL A 67 4.26 -1.05 -14.25
C VAL A 67 4.54 -2.35 -15.01
N GLY A 68 4.42 -2.33 -16.34
CA GLY A 68 4.78 -3.44 -17.22
C GLY A 68 4.10 -4.76 -16.80
N ARG A 69 4.90 -5.81 -16.58
CA ARG A 69 4.43 -7.13 -16.09
C ARG A 69 3.77 -7.09 -14.70
N GLY A 70 3.99 -6.02 -13.94
CA GLY A 70 3.30 -5.76 -12.67
C GLY A 70 1.81 -5.51 -12.84
N ILE A 71 1.36 -5.13 -14.04
CA ILE A 71 -0.05 -4.97 -14.41
C ILE A 71 -0.62 -6.36 -14.73
N ASN A 72 -1.07 -7.06 -13.70
CA ASN A 72 -1.66 -8.39 -13.80
C ASN A 72 -2.85 -8.54 -12.84
N LYS A 73 -3.65 -9.59 -13.04
CA LYS A 73 -4.90 -9.84 -12.30
C LYS A 73 -4.71 -9.84 -10.78
N ASP A 74 -3.62 -10.42 -10.29
CA ASP A 74 -3.38 -10.55 -8.85
C ASP A 74 -3.02 -9.20 -8.22
N ASN A 75 -2.13 -8.45 -8.86
CA ASN A 75 -1.70 -7.14 -8.37
C ASN A 75 -2.81 -6.10 -8.45
N VAL A 76 -3.54 -6.05 -9.57
CA VAL A 76 -4.73 -5.19 -9.71
C VAL A 76 -5.77 -5.55 -8.65
N GLY A 77 -6.06 -6.84 -8.46
CA GLY A 77 -7.00 -7.28 -7.43
C GLY A 77 -6.57 -6.93 -6.00
N LYS A 78 -5.26 -7.01 -5.70
CA LYS A 78 -4.71 -6.58 -4.40
C LYS A 78 -4.87 -5.07 -4.19
N ALA A 79 -4.54 -4.26 -5.19
CA ALA A 79 -4.69 -2.81 -5.13
C ALA A 79 -6.16 -2.40 -4.93
N CYS A 80 -7.08 -2.99 -5.68
CA CYS A 80 -8.53 -2.76 -5.52
C CYS A 80 -9.03 -3.21 -4.13
N ARG A 81 -8.59 -4.37 -3.62
CA ARG A 81 -8.99 -4.82 -2.27
C ARG A 81 -8.50 -3.88 -1.18
N LEU A 82 -7.26 -3.36 -1.29
CA LEU A 82 -6.71 -2.40 -0.34
C LEU A 82 -7.66 -1.20 -0.16
N MET A 83 -8.25 -0.73 -1.25
CA MET A 83 -9.20 0.39 -1.24
C MET A 83 -10.54 0.07 -0.58
N LEU A 84 -10.92 -1.20 -0.55
CA LEU A 84 -12.17 -1.67 0.02
C LEU A 84 -12.04 -2.13 1.47
N GLN A 85 -10.81 -2.27 1.98
CA GLN A 85 -10.60 -2.61 3.38
C GLN A 85 -10.93 -1.41 4.28
N PRO A 86 -11.40 -1.66 5.51
CA PRO A 86 -11.44 -0.63 6.54
C PRO A 86 -10.05 0.00 6.69
N CYS A 87 -10.01 1.34 6.78
CA CYS A 87 -8.76 2.03 7.03
C CYS A 87 -8.32 1.72 8.47
N THR A 88 -7.30 0.89 8.64
CA THR A 88 -6.69 0.58 9.95
C THR A 88 -5.60 1.57 10.34
N CYS A 89 -5.31 2.56 9.49
CA CYS A 89 -4.29 3.56 9.75
C CYS A 89 -4.76 4.51 10.86
N GLU A 90 -4.10 4.48 12.01
CA GLU A 90 -4.38 5.39 13.11
C GLU A 90 -3.86 6.81 12.82
N ILE A 91 -2.85 6.92 11.95
CA ILE A 91 -2.22 8.19 11.57
C ILE A 91 -2.43 8.43 10.07
N LYS A 92 -2.95 9.60 9.69
CA LYS A 92 -3.22 9.96 8.29
C LYS A 92 -2.00 9.83 7.38
N SER A 93 -0.80 10.17 7.87
CA SER A 93 0.44 10.03 7.10
C SER A 93 0.84 8.58 6.83
N GLN A 94 0.26 7.61 7.53
CA GLN A 94 0.43 6.18 7.28
C GLN A 94 -0.57 5.64 6.26
N ASN A 95 -1.56 6.44 5.84
CA ASN A 95 -2.43 6.04 4.73
C ASN A 95 -1.55 5.92 3.47
N PRO A 96 -1.48 4.76 2.82
CA PRO A 96 -0.59 4.58 1.68
C PRO A 96 -0.91 5.56 0.55
N GLY A 97 0.13 5.87 -0.24
CA GLY A 97 0.02 6.71 -1.42
C GLY A 97 0.38 8.18 -1.23
N ILE A 98 0.13 8.96 -2.27
CA ILE A 98 0.43 10.40 -2.34
C ILE A 98 -0.77 11.18 -2.87
N ASP A 99 -0.88 12.45 -2.54
CA ASP A 99 -1.94 13.32 -3.07
C ASP A 99 -1.46 14.05 -4.32
N THR A 100 -2.30 14.10 -5.35
CA THR A 100 -2.06 14.88 -6.57
C THR A 100 -2.66 16.27 -6.47
N LEU A 101 -2.10 17.22 -7.22
CA LEU A 101 -2.68 18.55 -7.33
C LEU A 101 -3.82 18.52 -8.34
N MET A 102 -5.03 18.84 -7.90
CA MET A 102 -6.22 18.88 -8.75
C MET A 102 -6.91 20.24 -8.65
N ALA A 103 -7.13 20.89 -9.79
CA ALA A 103 -7.89 22.13 -9.90
C ALA A 103 -9.40 21.84 -9.95
N VAL A 104 -9.92 21.16 -8.92
CA VAL A 104 -11.32 20.76 -8.81
C VAL A 104 -11.93 21.42 -7.58
N ASP A 105 -13.07 22.09 -7.75
CA ASP A 105 -13.89 22.48 -6.61
C ASP A 105 -14.61 21.24 -6.06
N TRP A 106 -13.95 20.56 -5.12
CA TRP A 106 -14.48 19.36 -4.50
C TRP A 106 -15.78 19.61 -3.74
N SER A 107 -16.05 20.84 -3.28
CA SER A 107 -17.26 21.14 -2.52
C SER A 107 -18.50 21.09 -3.42
N SER A 108 -18.38 21.53 -4.67
CA SER A 108 -19.44 21.40 -5.67
C SER A 108 -19.45 20.02 -6.34
N ALA A 109 -18.28 19.40 -6.56
CA ALA A 109 -18.17 18.09 -7.19
C ALA A 109 -18.61 16.93 -6.29
N THR A 110 -18.50 17.09 -4.97
CA THR A 110 -18.98 16.12 -3.98
C THR A 110 -20.06 16.77 -3.10
N PRO A 111 -21.35 16.74 -3.50
CA PRO A 111 -22.42 17.23 -2.64
C PRO A 111 -22.33 16.49 -1.31
N ALA A 112 -22.48 17.24 -0.20
CA ALA A 112 -22.42 16.68 1.14
C ALA A 112 -23.33 15.44 1.21
N THR A 113 -22.70 14.26 1.22
CA THR A 113 -23.44 13.06 1.55
C THR A 113 -23.78 13.24 3.02
N THR A 114 -25.05 13.18 3.37
CA THR A 114 -25.49 12.94 4.74
C THR A 114 -24.97 11.56 5.13
N GLN A 115 -23.67 11.46 5.45
CA GLN A 115 -23.24 10.47 6.39
C GLN A 115 -24.13 10.75 7.61
N ALA A 116 -24.96 9.78 7.98
CA ALA A 116 -25.64 9.84 9.25
C ALA A 116 -24.52 10.14 10.27
N GLU A 117 -24.56 11.33 10.83
CA GLU A 117 -23.61 11.72 11.86
C GLU A 117 -23.95 10.80 13.02
N PHE A 118 -23.23 9.68 13.10
CA PHE A 118 -23.30 8.82 14.26
C PHE A 118 -22.88 9.73 15.40
N PRO A 119 -23.74 9.94 16.41
CA PRO A 119 -23.39 10.82 17.51
C PRO A 119 -22.05 10.34 18.04
N ILE A 120 -21.04 11.20 17.95
CA ILE A 120 -19.73 10.91 18.52
C ILE A 120 -20.04 10.58 19.98
N PRO A 121 -19.79 9.34 20.45
CA PRO A 121 -20.10 9.00 21.83
C PRO A 121 -19.37 10.03 22.69
N SER A 122 -20.10 10.65 23.61
CA SER A 122 -19.53 11.59 24.56
C SER A 122 -18.26 10.97 25.11
N ILE A 123 -17.11 11.61 24.90
CA ILE A 123 -15.85 11.15 25.47
C ILE A 123 -16.01 11.30 26.98
N THR A 124 -16.48 10.23 27.64
CA THR A 124 -16.34 10.09 29.07
C THR A 124 -14.84 9.94 29.27
N ILE A 125 -14.20 10.97 29.80
CA ILE A 125 -12.86 10.82 30.36
C ILE A 125 -13.00 9.72 31.40
N VAL A 126 -12.48 8.54 31.09
CA VAL A 126 -12.37 7.47 32.08
C VAL A 126 -11.28 7.95 33.03
N THR A 127 -11.69 8.62 34.11
CA THR A 127 -10.81 9.07 35.20
C THR A 127 -10.24 7.91 36.00
N GLU A 128 -10.71 6.69 35.74
CA GLU A 128 -10.15 5.49 36.32
C GLU A 128 -9.21 4.82 35.31
N PRO A 129 -7.90 4.76 35.58
CA PRO A 129 -7.07 3.79 34.88
C PRO A 129 -7.60 2.41 35.29
N LYS A 130 -8.48 1.83 34.48
CA LYS A 130 -8.69 0.38 34.48
C LYS A 130 -7.29 -0.19 34.38
N PRO A 131 -6.85 -1.08 35.30
CA PRO A 131 -5.52 -1.64 35.20
C PRO A 131 -5.41 -2.18 33.79
N VAL A 132 -4.47 -1.61 33.03
CA VAL A 132 -4.04 -2.17 31.77
C VAL A 132 -3.50 -3.53 32.19
N VAL A 133 -4.36 -4.55 32.17
CA VAL A 133 -3.87 -5.90 31.95
C VAL A 133 -3.12 -5.72 30.66
N GLN A 134 -1.78 -5.70 30.73
CA GLN A 134 -0.95 -5.70 29.55
C GLN A 134 -1.56 -6.76 28.65
N ALA A 135 -2.21 -6.31 27.57
CA ALA A 135 -2.39 -7.16 26.43
C ALA A 135 -0.94 -7.46 26.07
N GLN A 136 -0.48 -8.63 26.47
CA GLN A 136 0.75 -9.19 25.96
C GLN A 136 0.57 -9.02 24.47
N THR A 137 1.34 -8.10 23.87
CA THR A 137 1.38 -8.00 22.43
C THR A 137 1.82 -9.40 22.04
N ILE A 138 0.89 -10.24 21.62
CA ILE A 138 1.21 -11.34 20.75
C ILE A 138 1.62 -10.58 19.50
N ILE A 139 2.88 -10.16 19.50
CA ILE A 139 3.62 -9.98 18.28
C ILE A 139 3.54 -11.38 17.71
N THR A 140 2.52 -11.62 16.88
CA THR A 140 2.69 -12.57 15.80
C THR A 140 3.79 -11.92 14.99
N VAL A 141 5.02 -12.22 15.40
CA VAL A 141 6.20 -12.05 14.60
C VAL A 141 5.81 -12.85 13.37
N LEU A 142 5.33 -12.17 12.32
CA LEU A 142 5.46 -12.70 10.98
C LEU A 142 6.88 -13.23 10.98
N PRO A 143 7.09 -14.55 10.81
CA PRO A 143 8.41 -15.13 10.94
C PRO A 143 9.28 -14.23 10.08
N GLN A 144 10.19 -13.51 10.75
CA GLN A 144 11.22 -12.76 10.05
C GLN A 144 11.74 -13.80 9.08
N GLU A 145 11.55 -13.57 7.78
CA GLU A 145 12.06 -14.43 6.72
C GLU A 145 13.54 -14.59 7.08
N GLU A 146 13.84 -15.69 7.75
CA GLU A 146 15.17 -16.01 8.19
C GLU A 146 15.90 -16.07 6.87
N ASN A 147 16.76 -15.09 6.57
CA ASN A 147 17.36 -14.94 5.25
C ASN A 147 18.14 -16.23 4.95
N VAL A 148 17.46 -17.23 4.36
CA VAL A 148 17.94 -18.60 4.18
C VAL A 148 19.20 -18.54 3.33
N MET A 149 19.23 -17.58 2.41
CA MET A 149 20.40 -17.25 1.60
C MET A 149 21.59 -16.82 2.47
N ILE A 150 21.42 -15.88 3.42
CA ILE A 150 22.51 -15.42 4.29
C ILE A 150 22.99 -16.55 5.20
N ARG A 151 22.09 -17.33 5.80
CA ARG A 151 22.45 -18.49 6.62
C ARG A 151 23.25 -19.52 5.82
N ASN A 152 22.79 -19.86 4.61
CA ASN A 152 23.46 -20.84 3.77
C ASN A 152 24.83 -20.34 3.31
N ILE A 153 24.97 -19.06 2.98
CA ILE A 153 26.27 -18.44 2.63
C ILE A 153 27.24 -18.56 3.81
N VAL A 154 26.83 -18.20 5.03
CA VAL A 154 27.69 -18.28 6.23
C VAL A 154 28.13 -19.72 6.52
N LEU A 155 27.23 -20.70 6.40
CA LEU A 155 27.56 -22.12 6.61
C LEU A 155 28.59 -22.63 5.60
N VAL A 156 28.46 -22.25 4.33
CA VAL A 156 29.44 -22.60 3.29
C VAL A 156 30.81 -21.98 3.60
N PHE A 157 30.85 -20.71 4.01
CA PHE A 157 32.10 -20.05 4.38
C PHE A 157 32.80 -20.75 5.56
N ILE A 158 32.05 -21.10 6.61
CA ILE A 158 32.60 -21.82 7.77
C ILE A 158 33.15 -23.20 7.36
N ALA A 159 32.41 -23.95 6.53
CA ALA A 159 32.84 -25.26 6.08
C ALA A 159 34.12 -25.20 5.24
N VAL A 160 34.21 -24.25 4.29
CA VAL A 160 35.40 -24.04 3.47
C VAL A 160 36.59 -23.63 4.34
N PHE A 161 36.40 -22.67 5.25
CA PHE A 161 37.47 -22.20 6.11
C PHE A 161 37.95 -23.30 7.07
N GLY A 162 37.04 -24.12 7.60
CA GLY A 162 37.34 -25.29 8.41
C GLY A 162 38.15 -26.34 7.66
N LEU A 163 37.76 -26.67 6.43
CA LEU A 163 38.48 -27.62 5.58
C LEU A 163 39.88 -27.11 5.21
N VAL A 164 40.02 -25.82 4.88
CA VAL A 164 41.32 -25.20 4.60
C VAL A 164 42.21 -25.22 5.85
N SER A 165 41.65 -24.88 7.02
CA SER A 165 42.39 -24.87 8.28
C SER A 165 42.85 -26.28 8.70
N LEU A 166 41.96 -27.28 8.61
CA LEU A 166 42.26 -28.68 8.87
C LEU A 166 43.28 -29.24 7.87
N GLY A 167 43.13 -28.93 6.58
CA GLY A 167 44.08 -29.32 5.54
C GLY A 167 45.46 -28.73 5.78
N THR A 168 45.53 -27.45 6.16
CA THR A 168 46.78 -26.76 6.49
C THR A 168 47.43 -27.36 7.73
N LEU A 169 46.65 -27.64 8.79
CA LEU A 169 47.16 -28.28 10.00
C LEU A 169 47.63 -29.73 9.74
N ALA A 170 46.91 -30.49 8.92
CA ALA A 170 47.31 -31.85 8.55
C ALA A 170 48.57 -31.86 7.67
N PHE A 171 48.73 -30.87 6.79
CA PHE A 171 49.95 -30.68 5.99
C PHE A 171 51.14 -30.30 6.87
N LEU A 172 50.97 -29.37 7.81
CA LEU A 172 52.00 -28.96 8.75
C LEU A 172 52.40 -30.07 9.74
N ARG A 173 51.47 -30.98 10.09
CA ARG A 173 51.76 -32.16 10.93
C ARG A 173 52.41 -33.33 10.19
N ARG A 174 52.40 -33.34 8.86
CA ARG A 174 53.01 -34.40 8.03
C ARG A 174 54.43 -34.05 7.54
N ARG A 175 54.90 -32.83 7.82
CA ARG A 175 56.31 -32.43 7.74
C ARG A 175 56.98 -32.63 9.09
#